data_AF-A0A916JTA2-F1
#
_entry.id   AF-A0A916JTA2-F1
#
_cell.length_a   1.000
_cell.length_b   1.000
_cell.length_c   1.000
_cell.angle_alpha   90.00
_cell.angle_beta   90.00
_cell.angle_gamma   90.00
#
_symmetry.space_group_name_H-M   'P 1'
#
loop_
_entity.id
_entity.type
_entity.pdbx_description
1 polymer ?
#
loop_
_entity_poly.entity_id
_entity_poly.type
_entity_poly.pdbx_seq_one_letter_code
_entity_poly.pdbx_strand_id
1 'polypeptide(L)' 'MRWSIGVLLFLLVVLALETPRMVKLRSPRDLVVFLLLWGLVFVTAVANWARWPGLRPLDWIRIVMQPVNRLFS' A
#
# COMPACT_ATOMS: atom_id res chain seq x y z
N MET A 1 -14.91 3.83 0.72
CA MET A 1 -15.88 2.88 0.12
C MET A 1 -16.27 1.87 1.18
N ARG A 2 -17.47 1.27 1.16
CA ARG A 2 -17.87 0.25 2.18
C ARG A 2 -16.86 -0.92 2.29
N TRP A 3 -16.12 -1.18 1.22
CA TRP A 3 -15.08 -2.21 1.12
C TRP A 3 -13.73 -1.86 1.76
N SER A 4 -13.46 -0.57 2.03
CA SER A 4 -12.14 -0.11 2.50
C SER A 4 -11.77 -0.71 3.86
N ILE A 5 -12.76 -0.89 4.74
CA ILE A 5 -12.56 -1.49 6.07
C ILE A 5 -12.19 -2.97 5.94
N GLY A 6 -12.84 -3.71 5.03
CA GLY A 6 -12.50 -5.11 4.77
C GLY A 6 -11.08 -5.28 4.26
N VAL A 7 -10.63 -4.39 3.38
CA VAL A 7 -9.24 -4.39 2.87
C VAL A 7 -8.23 -4.09 3.98
N LEU A 8 -8.51 -3.11 4.84
CA LEU A 8 -7.63 -2.79 5.98
C LEU A 8 -7.54 -3.95 6.98
N LEU A 9 -8.67 -4.58 7.30
CA LEU A 9 -8.68 -5.77 8.17
C LEU A 9 -7.92 -6.94 7.54
N PHE A 10 -8.12 -7.19 6.25
CA PHE A 10 -7.37 -8.21 5.52
C PHE A 10 -5.86 -7.95 5.56
N LEU A 11 -5.43 -6.70 5.33
CA LEU A 11 -4.01 -6.32 5.39
C LEU A 11 -3.40 -6.56 6.78
N LEU A 12 -4.15 -6.26 7.86
CA LEU A 12 -3.73 -6.51 9.23
C LEU A 12 -3.64 -8.01 9.53
N VAL A 13 -4.61 -8.81 9.08
CA VAL A 13 -4.60 -10.26 9.26
C VAL A 13 -3.42 -10.89 8.54
N VAL A 14 -3.17 -10.53 7.28
CA VAL A 14 -2.03 -11.04 6.53
C VAL A 14 -0.72 -10.63 7.19
N LEU A 15 -0.59 -9.38 7.63
CA LEU A 15 0.60 -8.92 8.37
C LEU A 15 0.81 -9.77 9.63
N ALA A 16 -0.23 -10.01 10.42
CA ALA A 16 -0.13 -10.80 11.65
C ALA A 16 0.24 -12.27 11.40
N LEU A 17 -0.19 -12.85 10.27
CA LEU A 17 0.07 -14.26 9.93
C LEU A 17 1.45 -14.46 9.28
N GLU A 18 1.86 -13.57 8.38
CA GLU A 18 3.13 -13.70 7.64
C GLU A 18 4.35 -13.17 8.42
N THR A 19 4.18 -12.16 9.28
CA THR A 19 5.29 -11.66 10.12
C THR A 19 5.99 -12.75 10.95
N PRO A 20 5.30 -13.62 11.71
CA PRO A 20 5.97 -14.69 12.46
C PRO A 20 6.62 -15.74 11.55
N ARG A 21 6.06 -15.97 10.36
CA ARG A 21 6.62 -16.89 9.36
C ARG A 21 7.93 -16.36 8.79
N MET A 22 7.98 -15.07 8.47
CA MET A 22 9.17 -14.36 8.00
C MET A 22 10.26 -14.28 9.09
N VAL A 23 9.89 -14.01 10.34
CA VAL A 23 10.82 -14.06 11.48
C VAL A 23 11.43 -15.45 11.65
N LYS A 24 10.62 -16.51 11.46
CA LYS A 24 11.10 -17.90 11.53
C LYS A 24 12.07 -18.26 10.41
N LEU A 25 11.99 -17.62 9.24
CA LEU A 25 12.91 -17.81 8.12
C LEU A 25 14.31 -17.21 8.35
N ARG A 26 14.55 -16.49 9.46
CA ARG A 26 15.87 -15.94 9.90
C ARG A 26 16.61 -15.07 8.86
N SER A 27 15.96 -14.64 7.78
CA SER A 27 16.52 -13.69 6.82
C SER A 27 16.07 -12.26 7.18
N PRO A 28 16.92 -11.45 7.84
CA PRO A 28 16.54 -10.09 8.24
C PRO A 28 16.30 -9.20 7.03
N ARG A 29 16.95 -9.48 5.90
CA ARG A 29 16.77 -8.71 4.66
C ARG A 29 15.36 -8.89 4.10
N ASP A 30 14.87 -10.11 4.05
CA ASP A 30 13.53 -10.40 3.53
C ASP A 30 12.44 -9.84 4.45
N LEU A 31 12.67 -9.87 5.76
CA LEU A 31 11.78 -9.23 6.73
C LEU A 31 11.70 -7.71 6.51
N VAL A 32 12.83 -7.04 6.30
CA VAL A 32 12.86 -5.59 6.05
C VAL A 32 12.14 -5.26 4.74
N VAL A 33 12.40 -5.99 3.66
CA VAL A 33 11.73 -5.79 2.36
C VAL A 33 10.22 -6.02 2.49
N PHE A 34 9.83 -7.08 3.19
CA PHE A 34 8.42 -7.38 3.48
C PHE A 34 7.77 -6.23 4.25
N LEU A 35 8.36 -5.77 5.36
CA LEU A 35 7.80 -4.69 6.17
C LEU A 35 7.72 -3.37 5.39
N LEU A 36 8.71 -3.06 4.54
CA LEU A 36 8.68 -1.86 3.69
C LEU A 36 7.54 -1.91 2.68
N LEU A 37 7.43 -3.00 1.92
CA LEU A 37 6.37 -3.17 0.92
C LEU A 37 4.99 -3.22 1.57
N TRP A 38 4.85 -3.98 2.65
CA TRP A 38 3.58 -4.11 3.36
C TRP A 38 3.16 -2.82 4.04
N GLY A 39 4.11 -2.11 4.65
CA GLY A 39 3.91 -0.78 5.22
C GLY A 39 3.44 0.23 4.17
N LEU A 40 4.06 0.23 2.99
CA LEU A 40 3.66 1.09 1.89
C LEU A 40 2.22 0.81 1.42
N VAL A 41 1.85 -0.47 1.26
CA VAL A 41 0.49 -0.88 0.90
C VAL A 41 -0.50 -0.47 1.99
N PHE A 42 -0.16 -0.65 3.26
CA PHE A 42 -1.02 -0.26 4.37
C PHE A 42 -1.23 1.26 4.42
N VAL A 43 -0.16 2.05 4.31
CA VAL A 43 -0.23 3.53 4.30
C VAL A 43 -1.08 4.02 3.15
N THR A 44 -0.90 3.48 1.94
CA THR A 44 -1.70 3.87 0.77
C THR A 44 -3.17 3.46 0.90
N ALA A 45 -3.47 2.30 1.49
CA ALA A 45 -4.83 1.87 1.78
C ALA A 45 -5.51 2.77 2.81
N VAL A 46 -4.80 3.16 3.88
CA VAL A 46 -5.28 4.12 4.89
C VAL A 46 -5.48 5.50 4.26
N ALA A 47 -4.52 6.00 3.47
CA ALA A 47 -4.64 7.29 2.79
C ALA A 47 -5.84 7.32 1.84
N ASN A 48 -6.11 6.22 1.14
CA ASN A 48 -7.28 6.09 0.29
C ASN A 48 -8.59 6.07 1.10
N TRP A 49 -8.61 5.38 2.26
CA TRP A 49 -9.76 5.36 3.15
C TRP A 49 -10.03 6.74 3.77
N ALA A 50 -9.00 7.40 4.29
CA ALA A 50 -9.04 8.74 4.90
C ALA A 50 -9.23 9.87 3.88
N ARG A 51 -9.26 9.55 2.58
CA ARG A 51 -9.28 10.54 1.49
C ARG A 51 -8.16 11.58 1.67
N TRP A 52 -6.96 11.16 2.03
CA TRP A 52 -5.82 12.08 2.14
C TRP A 52 -5.33 12.45 0.73
N PRO A 53 -5.31 13.73 0.31
CA PRO A 53 -4.75 14.11 -0.99
C PRO A 53 -3.23 13.86 -1.05
N GLY A 54 -2.73 13.41 -2.21
CA GLY A 54 -1.29 13.29 -2.50
C GLY A 54 -0.63 11.98 -2.03
N LEU A 55 -1.31 11.20 -1.19
CA LEU A 55 -0.87 9.85 -0.75
C LEU A 55 -1.71 8.72 -1.33
N ARG A 56 -2.69 9.05 -2.18
CA ARG A 56 -3.47 8.04 -2.90
C ARG A 56 -2.71 7.63 -4.15
N PRO A 57 -2.60 6.33 -4.45
CA PRO A 57 -2.00 5.88 -5.69
C PRO A 57 -2.64 6.51 -6.93
N LEU A 58 -3.95 6.77 -6.88
CA LEU A 58 -4.69 7.44 -7.94
C LEU A 58 -4.21 8.87 -8.21
N ASP A 59 -3.79 9.59 -7.17
CA ASP A 59 -3.22 10.94 -7.32
C ASP A 59 -1.85 10.87 -8.00
N TRP A 60 -1.04 9.85 -7.68
CA TRP A 60 0.26 9.64 -8.33
C TRP A 60 0.12 9.30 -9.80
N ILE A 61 -0.81 8.40 -10.13
CA ILE A 61 -1.15 8.06 -11.52
C ILE A 61 -1.58 9.32 -12.27
N ARG A 62 -2.39 10.17 -11.64
CA ARG A 62 -2.83 11.44 -12.22
C ARG A 62 -1.67 12.38 -12.52
N ILE A 63 -0.69 12.48 -11.62
CA ILE A 63 0.51 13.30 -11.82
C ILE A 63 1.35 12.77 -12.99
N VAL A 64 1.57 11.45 -13.05
CA VAL A 64 2.36 10.82 -14.12
C VAL A 64 1.66 10.90 -15.49
N MET A 65 0.33 10.76 -15.51
CA MET A 65 -0.47 10.83 -16.74
C MET A 65 -0.70 12.28 -17.21
N GLN A 66 -0.50 13.28 -16.35
CA GLN A 66 -0.71 14.68 -16.67
C GLN A 66 0.06 15.17 -17.93
N PRO A 67 1.36 14.88 -18.11
CA PRO A 67 2.07 15.21 -19.35
C PRO A 67 1.57 14.42 -20.56
N VAL A 68 1.17 13.16 -20.39
CA VAL A 68 0.62 12.33 -21.47
C VAL A 68 -0.69 12.94 -21.99
N ASN A 69 -1.60 13.33 -21.09
CA ASN A 69 -2.85 14.00 -21.46
C ASN A 69 -2.63 15.33 -22.19
N ARG A 70 -1.53 16.04 -21.94
CA ARG A 70 -1.18 17.28 -22.67
C ARG A 70 -0.70 17.03 -24.10
N LEU A 71 -0.24 15.82 -24.42
CA LEU A 71 0.20 15.45 -25.78
C LEU A 71 -0.96 14.99 -26.67
N PHE A 72 -2.07 14.55 -26.07
CA PHE A 72 -3.28 14.10 -26.78
C PHE A 72 -4.43 15.11 -26.76
N SER A 73 -4.21 16.30 -26.17
CA SER A 73 -5.13 17.44 -26.15
C SER A 73 -4.65 18.53 -27.10
#